data_AF-A0A536KCF2-F1
#
_entry.id   AF-A0A536KCF2-F1
#
_cell.length_a   1.000
_cell.length_b   1.000
_cell.length_c   1.000
_cell.angle_alpha   90.00
_cell.angle_beta   90.00
_cell.angle_gamma   90.00
#
_symmetry.space_group_name_H-M   'P 1'
#
loop_
_entity.id
_entity.type
_entity.pdbx_description
1 polymer ?
#
loop_
_entity_poly.entity_id
_entity_poly.type
_entity_poly.pdbx_seq_one_letter_code
_entity_poly.pdbx_strand_id
1 'polypeptide(L)'
;MLALRDLDARAAERRRRDLLRAADDLLGEIELLRLDGHRELPDPLRRALWALQLSAGRADPMLPASVRTAQNLVFGLQQRLMAANPRRPDAGAHPGRPAGMPAITPIRPGIEWKLLVLPPCAGAGREPAWLELIEATVDRAGDRWAYANFHARRAVKTQKNVAAALALMRVAWNNYWDLSCEAAHIREALNLSP
;
A
#
# COMPACT_ATOMS: atom_id res chain seq x y z
N MET A 1 21.19 -28.27 -11.61
CA MET A 1 19.87 -27.84 -12.13
C MET A 1 19.02 -27.11 -11.08
N LEU A 2 19.05 -27.49 -9.78
CA LEU A 2 18.35 -26.75 -8.71
C LEU A 2 18.88 -25.34 -8.42
N ALA A 3 20.21 -25.12 -8.45
CA ALA A 3 20.81 -23.83 -8.11
C ALA A 3 20.46 -22.69 -9.11
N LEU A 4 20.31 -23.00 -10.41
CA LEU A 4 19.89 -22.02 -11.41
C LEU A 4 18.43 -21.56 -11.18
N ARG A 5 17.52 -22.51 -10.87
CA ARG A 5 16.12 -22.18 -10.59
C ARG A 5 15.94 -21.29 -9.35
N ASP A 6 16.79 -21.47 -8.33
CA ASP A 6 16.76 -20.64 -7.12
C ASP A 6 17.30 -19.21 -7.37
N LEU A 7 18.32 -19.07 -8.24
CA LEU A 7 18.82 -17.77 -8.67
C LEU A 7 17.77 -16.99 -9.49
N ASP A 8 17.07 -17.68 -10.39
CA ASP A 8 15.99 -17.11 -11.21
C ASP A 8 14.80 -16.67 -10.34
N ALA A 9 14.42 -17.47 -9.35
CA ALA A 9 13.36 -17.12 -8.39
C ALA A 9 13.72 -15.89 -7.55
N ARG A 10 14.97 -15.81 -7.06
CA ARG A 10 15.45 -14.63 -6.31
C ARG A 10 15.52 -13.38 -7.18
N ALA A 11 15.91 -13.50 -8.45
CA ALA A 11 15.92 -12.40 -9.40
C ALA A 11 14.51 -11.91 -9.72
N ALA A 12 13.57 -12.83 -9.93
CA ALA A 12 12.16 -12.52 -10.14
C ALA A 12 11.54 -11.80 -8.93
N GLU A 13 11.83 -12.25 -7.70
CA GLU A 13 11.35 -11.61 -6.48
C GLU A 13 11.91 -10.20 -6.29
N ARG A 14 13.21 -9.98 -6.57
CA ARG A 14 13.80 -8.62 -6.56
C ARG A 14 13.10 -7.72 -7.56
N ARG A 15 12.96 -8.17 -8.80
CA ARG A 15 12.26 -7.42 -9.86
C ARG A 15 10.82 -7.07 -9.46
N ARG A 16 10.09 -8.01 -8.84
CA ARG A 16 8.72 -7.79 -8.35
C ARG A 16 8.66 -6.69 -7.29
N ARG A 17 9.62 -6.66 -6.35
CA ARG A 17 9.73 -5.61 -5.31
C ARG A 17 10.07 -4.26 -5.90
N ASP A 18 11.01 -4.21 -6.85
CA ASP A 18 11.40 -2.97 -7.51
C ASP A 18 10.23 -2.37 -8.29
N LEU A 19 9.46 -3.21 -9.00
CA LEU A 19 8.24 -2.79 -9.69
C LEU A 19 7.15 -2.31 -8.72
N LEU A 20 7.00 -2.94 -7.55
CA LEU A 20 6.06 -2.48 -6.52
C LEU A 20 6.47 -1.11 -5.97
N ARG A 21 7.76 -0.91 -5.69
CA ARG A 21 8.28 0.39 -5.24
C ARG A 21 8.04 1.48 -6.28
N ALA A 22 8.38 1.22 -7.55
CA ALA A 22 8.13 2.15 -8.64
C ALA A 22 6.62 2.45 -8.83
N ALA A 23 5.76 1.46 -8.59
CA ALA A 23 4.31 1.66 -8.59
C ALA A 23 3.85 2.54 -7.42
N ASP A 24 4.37 2.35 -6.22
CA ASP A 24 4.09 3.19 -5.04
C ASP A 24 4.54 4.63 -5.25
N ASP A 25 5.74 4.86 -5.80
CA ASP A 25 6.26 6.19 -6.12
C ASP A 25 5.33 6.93 -7.10
N LEU A 26 4.93 6.26 -8.19
CA LEU A 26 4.01 6.82 -9.18
C LEU A 26 2.61 7.04 -8.62
N LEU A 27 2.10 6.12 -7.80
CA LEU A 27 0.83 6.32 -7.11
C LEU A 27 0.89 7.61 -6.29
N GLY A 28 2.02 7.89 -5.65
CA GLY A 28 2.12 9.08 -4.83
C GLY A 28 2.06 10.39 -5.59
N GLU A 29 2.70 10.46 -6.76
CA GLU A 29 2.58 11.61 -7.65
C GLU A 29 1.16 11.77 -8.23
N ILE A 30 0.49 10.68 -8.55
CA ILE A 30 -0.91 10.68 -9.01
C ILE A 30 -1.85 11.14 -7.89
N GLU A 31 -1.62 10.68 -6.66
CA GLU A 31 -2.38 11.12 -5.49
C GLU A 31 -2.19 12.61 -5.24
N LEU A 32 -0.98 13.15 -5.42
CA LEU A 32 -0.74 14.59 -5.34
C LEU A 32 -1.62 15.36 -6.33
N LEU A 33 -1.67 14.91 -7.59
CA LEU A 33 -2.53 15.54 -8.60
C LEU A 33 -4.00 15.46 -8.25
N ARG A 34 -4.44 14.31 -7.74
CA ARG A 34 -5.83 14.08 -7.31
C ARG A 34 -6.20 14.99 -6.14
N LEU A 35 -5.32 15.09 -5.16
CA LEU A 35 -5.47 15.99 -4.02
C LEU A 35 -5.54 17.44 -4.50
N ASP A 36 -4.71 17.80 -5.47
CA ASP A 36 -4.67 19.10 -6.15
C ASP A 36 -5.86 19.40 -7.08
N GLY A 37 -6.80 18.45 -7.21
CA GLY A 37 -8.01 18.63 -8.00
C GLY A 37 -7.78 18.54 -9.51
N HIS A 38 -6.58 18.15 -9.95
CA HIS A 38 -6.28 17.91 -11.35
C HIS A 38 -7.08 16.69 -11.84
N ARG A 39 -7.66 16.82 -13.03
CA ARG A 39 -8.39 15.73 -13.70
C ARG A 39 -7.53 15.04 -14.75
N GLU A 40 -6.68 15.81 -15.42
CA GLU A 40 -5.78 15.34 -16.48
C GLU A 40 -4.45 14.88 -15.89
N LEU A 41 -3.86 13.85 -16.50
CA LEU A 41 -2.56 13.36 -16.09
C LEU A 41 -1.46 14.04 -16.93
N PRO A 42 -0.45 14.67 -16.30
CA PRO A 42 0.70 15.24 -17.00
C PRO A 42 1.47 14.19 -17.81
N ASP A 43 1.92 14.58 -19.00
CA ASP A 43 2.65 13.69 -19.92
C ASP A 43 3.86 12.95 -19.32
N PRO A 44 4.67 13.54 -18.42
CA PRO A 44 5.74 12.79 -17.75
C PRO A 44 5.23 11.56 -17.00
N LEU A 45 4.11 11.70 -16.25
CA LEU A 45 3.51 10.59 -15.52
C LEU A 45 2.83 9.58 -16.43
N ARG A 46 2.25 10.03 -17.55
CA ARG A 46 1.70 9.13 -18.58
C ARG A 46 2.79 8.21 -19.12
N ARG A 47 3.94 8.76 -19.49
CA ARG A 47 5.09 8.00 -20.00
C ARG A 47 5.70 7.09 -18.93
N ALA A 48 5.80 7.56 -17.69
CA ALA A 48 6.32 6.74 -16.60
C ALA A 48 5.42 5.53 -16.30
N LEU A 49 4.09 5.71 -16.28
CA LEU A 49 3.14 4.60 -16.15
C LEU A 49 3.18 3.64 -17.33
N TRP A 50 3.38 4.16 -18.54
CA TRP A 50 3.55 3.32 -19.73
C TRP A 50 4.82 2.46 -19.63
N ALA A 51 5.94 3.04 -19.22
CA ALA A 51 7.20 2.32 -19.00
C ALA A 51 7.07 1.28 -17.87
N LEU A 52 6.37 1.59 -16.78
CA LEU A 52 6.12 0.66 -15.69
C LEU A 52 5.29 -0.56 -16.15
N GLN A 53 4.26 -0.34 -16.97
CA GLN A 53 3.46 -1.43 -17.53
C GLN A 53 4.28 -2.38 -18.40
N LEU A 54 5.12 -1.83 -19.28
CA LEU A 54 6.05 -2.63 -20.09
C LEU A 54 7.02 -3.41 -19.21
N SER A 55 7.58 -2.75 -18.19
CA SER A 55 8.53 -3.36 -17.27
C SER A 55 7.89 -4.48 -16.44
N ALA A 56 6.59 -4.38 -16.18
CA ALA A 56 5.77 -5.42 -15.58
C ALA A 56 5.30 -6.50 -16.57
N GLY A 57 5.67 -6.42 -17.86
CA GLY A 57 5.35 -7.42 -18.88
C GLY A 57 3.92 -7.33 -19.44
N ARG A 58 3.31 -6.15 -19.43
CA ARG A 58 2.03 -5.93 -20.14
C ARG A 58 2.30 -5.84 -21.64
N ALA A 59 1.66 -6.70 -22.42
CA ALA A 59 1.83 -6.75 -23.88
C ALA A 59 1.28 -5.51 -24.60
N ASP A 60 0.17 -4.96 -24.10
CA ASP A 60 -0.46 -3.74 -24.63
C ASP A 60 -0.56 -2.66 -23.52
N PRO A 61 0.50 -1.85 -23.31
CA PRO A 61 0.55 -0.80 -22.29
C PRO A 61 -0.30 0.43 -22.67
N MET A 62 -1.18 0.86 -21.77
CA MET A 62 -2.06 2.01 -22.01
C MET A 62 -1.40 3.33 -21.55
N LEU A 63 -1.69 4.43 -22.26
CA LEU A 63 -1.36 5.79 -21.82
C LEU A 63 -2.61 6.44 -21.17
N PRO A 64 -2.75 6.43 -19.84
CA PRO A 64 -3.91 7.02 -19.18
C PRO A 64 -3.99 8.53 -19.44
N ALA A 65 -5.17 9.03 -19.79
CA ALA A 65 -5.39 10.47 -20.00
C ALA A 65 -5.81 11.21 -18.72
N SER A 66 -6.43 10.49 -17.76
CA SER A 66 -6.95 11.07 -16.53
C SER A 66 -6.24 10.54 -15.28
N VAL A 67 -6.21 11.35 -14.23
CA VAL A 67 -5.69 11.00 -12.90
C VAL A 67 -6.42 9.76 -12.35
N ARG A 68 -7.74 9.67 -12.55
CA ARG A 68 -8.55 8.52 -12.12
C ARG A 68 -8.16 7.23 -12.85
N THR A 69 -7.99 7.30 -14.17
CA THR A 69 -7.56 6.14 -14.97
C THR A 69 -6.16 5.69 -14.57
N ALA A 70 -5.26 6.64 -14.32
CA ALA A 70 -3.90 6.38 -13.86
C ALA A 70 -3.89 5.65 -12.50
N GLN A 71 -4.68 6.12 -11.54
CA GLN A 71 -4.82 5.53 -10.21
C GLN A 71 -5.30 4.07 -10.29
N ASN A 72 -6.37 3.82 -11.05
CA ASN A 72 -6.91 2.46 -11.25
C ASN A 72 -5.89 1.52 -11.89
N LEU A 73 -5.10 2.04 -12.84
CA LEU A 73 -4.06 1.27 -13.52
C LEU A 73 -2.96 0.85 -12.56
N VAL A 74 -2.49 1.78 -11.71
CA VAL A 74 -1.48 1.48 -10.69
C VAL A 74 -2.01 0.43 -9.70
N PHE A 75 -3.25 0.56 -9.23
CA PHE A 75 -3.86 -0.44 -8.34
C PHE A 75 -3.93 -1.82 -8.99
N GLY A 76 -4.34 -1.92 -10.26
CA GLY A 76 -4.37 -3.20 -10.98
C GLY A 76 -2.98 -3.81 -11.13
N LEU A 77 -1.96 -2.98 -11.40
CA LEU A 77 -0.57 -3.43 -11.51
C LEU A 77 -0.04 -3.93 -10.15
N GLN A 78 -0.29 -3.20 -9.06
CA GLN A 78 0.08 -3.59 -7.71
C GLN A 78 -0.61 -4.88 -7.28
N GLN A 79 -1.92 -5.03 -7.53
CA GLN A 79 -2.66 -6.26 -7.23
C GLN A 79 -2.02 -7.47 -7.93
N ARG A 80 -1.68 -7.34 -9.20
CA ARG A 80 -1.05 -8.42 -9.97
C ARG A 80 0.35 -8.76 -9.45
N LEU A 81 1.15 -7.75 -9.10
CA LEU A 81 2.49 -7.93 -8.51
C LEU A 81 2.43 -8.50 -7.08
N MET A 82 1.36 -8.22 -6.34
CA MET A 82 1.12 -8.83 -5.02
C MET A 82 0.66 -10.28 -5.14
N ALA A 83 -0.19 -10.60 -6.11
CA ALA A 83 -0.63 -11.96 -6.40
C ALA A 83 0.51 -12.87 -6.87
N ALA A 84 1.51 -12.30 -7.55
CA ALA A 84 2.73 -13.01 -7.96
C ALA A 84 3.73 -13.26 -6.80
N ASN A 85 3.36 -13.00 -5.54
CA ASN A 85 4.23 -13.21 -4.39
C ASN A 85 4.32 -14.70 -4.04
N PRO A 86 5.50 -15.35 -4.21
CA PRO A 86 5.66 -16.78 -3.96
C PRO A 86 5.49 -17.17 -2.48
N ARG A 87 5.53 -16.20 -1.55
CA ARG A 87 5.35 -16.43 -0.11
C ARG A 87 3.88 -16.41 0.32
N ARG A 88 2.95 -16.05 -0.56
CA ARG A 88 1.50 -15.99 -0.28
C ARG A 88 0.70 -16.56 -1.46
N PRO A 89 0.80 -17.87 -1.73
CA PRO A 89 0.10 -18.51 -2.86
C PRO A 89 -1.44 -18.46 -2.75
N ASP A 90 -1.98 -18.37 -1.52
CA ASP A 90 -3.43 -18.48 -1.25
C ASP A 90 -4.01 -17.20 -0.65
N ALA A 91 -3.94 -16.06 -1.35
CA ALA A 91 -4.78 -14.92 -0.98
C ALA A 91 -6.25 -15.21 -1.36
N GLY A 92 -6.93 -16.03 -0.56
CA GLY A 92 -8.31 -16.47 -0.77
C GLY A 92 -9.36 -15.38 -0.57
N ALA A 93 -10.52 -15.55 -1.22
CA ALA A 93 -11.72 -14.72 -1.05
C ALA A 93 -12.73 -15.39 -0.08
N HIS A 94 -13.38 -14.62 0.80
CA HIS A 94 -14.52 -15.09 1.61
C HIS A 94 -15.86 -14.97 0.85
N PRO A 95 -16.82 -15.90 1.06
CA PRO A 95 -18.19 -15.79 0.55
C PRO A 95 -19.09 -14.94 1.47
N GLY A 96 -19.91 -14.05 0.88
CA GLY A 96 -20.79 -13.11 1.59
C GLY A 96 -20.16 -11.74 1.89
N ARG A 97 -18.83 -11.70 2.09
CA ARG A 97 -17.92 -10.54 2.02
C ARG A 97 -16.47 -11.06 2.10
N PRO A 98 -15.52 -10.68 1.22
CA PRO A 98 -14.16 -11.22 1.20
C PRO A 98 -13.31 -10.89 2.44
N ALA A 99 -12.40 -11.78 2.86
CA ALA A 99 -11.41 -11.50 3.91
C ALA A 99 -10.50 -10.33 3.49
N GLY A 100 -10.11 -9.45 4.41
CA GLY A 100 -9.23 -8.32 4.08
C GLY A 100 -9.93 -7.10 3.46
N MET A 101 -11.22 -6.92 3.70
CA MET A 101 -11.89 -5.65 3.40
C MET A 101 -11.36 -4.54 4.35
N PRO A 102 -10.78 -3.45 3.81
CA PRO A 102 -10.24 -2.38 4.63
C PRO A 102 -11.36 -1.62 5.32
N ALA A 103 -11.19 -1.25 6.59
CA ALA A 103 -12.04 -0.21 7.17
C ALA A 103 -11.72 1.11 6.43
N ILE A 104 -12.73 1.76 5.84
CA ILE A 104 -12.52 2.97 5.04
C ILE A 104 -12.99 4.18 5.83
N THR A 105 -12.12 5.14 6.05
CA THR A 105 -12.47 6.45 6.60
C THR A 105 -12.65 7.45 5.45
N PRO A 106 -13.86 8.00 5.26
CA PRO A 106 -14.04 9.10 4.30
C PRO A 106 -13.36 10.37 4.84
N ILE A 107 -12.56 11.02 3.99
CA ILE A 107 -11.89 12.29 4.33
C ILE A 107 -12.70 13.48 3.79
N ARG A 108 -13.18 13.38 2.54
CA ARG A 108 -14.12 14.30 1.88
C ARG A 108 -14.73 13.60 0.64
N PRO A 109 -15.74 14.15 -0.05
CA PRO A 109 -16.29 13.52 -1.25
C PRO A 109 -15.20 13.17 -2.27
N GLY A 110 -15.08 11.88 -2.59
CA GLY A 110 -14.08 11.34 -3.50
C GLY A 110 -12.69 11.09 -2.91
N ILE A 111 -12.45 11.32 -1.61
CA ILE A 111 -11.22 10.96 -0.90
C ILE A 111 -11.52 10.00 0.25
N GLU A 112 -10.96 8.81 0.16
CA GLU A 112 -11.12 7.73 1.12
C GLU A 112 -9.75 7.25 1.59
N TRP A 113 -9.66 6.87 2.86
CA TRP A 113 -8.46 6.27 3.44
C TRP A 113 -8.77 4.88 3.98
N LYS A 114 -8.02 3.88 3.51
CA LYS A 114 -8.12 2.49 3.99
C LYS A 114 -7.33 2.32 5.29
N LEU A 115 -7.99 2.17 6.42
CA LEU A 115 -7.36 1.79 7.69
C LEU A 115 -6.82 0.37 7.60
N LEU A 116 -5.64 0.16 8.14
CA LEU A 116 -5.10 -1.16 8.44
C LEU A 116 -5.71 -1.67 9.74
N VAL A 117 -5.81 -3.00 9.83
CA VAL A 117 -6.23 -3.72 11.03
C VAL A 117 -5.20 -4.82 11.31
N LEU A 118 -5.00 -5.17 12.57
CA LEU A 118 -4.11 -6.28 12.91
C LEU A 118 -4.62 -7.61 12.32
N PRO A 119 -3.72 -8.53 11.95
CA PRO A 119 -4.12 -9.84 11.47
C PRO A 119 -4.85 -10.61 12.59
N PRO A 120 -5.91 -11.39 12.26
CA PRO A 120 -6.61 -12.19 13.25
C PRO A 120 -5.66 -13.23 13.87
N CYS A 121 -5.92 -13.60 15.12
CA CYS A 121 -5.12 -14.60 15.84
C CYS A 121 -5.02 -15.89 15.03
N ALA A 122 -3.79 -16.26 14.64
CA ALA A 122 -3.52 -17.58 14.09
C ALA A 122 -3.50 -18.54 15.28
N GLY A 123 -4.53 -19.40 15.41
CA GLY A 123 -4.73 -20.27 16.58
C GLY A 123 -3.50 -21.06 17.06
N ALA A 124 -3.64 -21.71 18.22
CA ALA A 124 -2.56 -22.29 19.04
C ALA A 124 -1.37 -22.92 18.25
N GLY A 125 -0.15 -22.50 18.58
CA GLY A 125 1.11 -23.01 18.01
C GLY A 125 1.66 -22.20 16.82
N ARG A 126 1.06 -21.05 16.49
CA ARG A 126 1.52 -20.13 15.41
C ARG A 126 1.86 -18.72 15.91
N GLU A 127 2.00 -18.55 17.21
CA GLU A 127 2.16 -17.26 17.88
C GLU A 127 3.37 -16.47 17.37
N PRO A 128 4.57 -17.06 17.15
CA PRO A 128 5.73 -16.30 16.67
C PRO A 128 5.52 -15.72 15.26
N ALA A 129 5.02 -16.52 14.32
CA ALA A 129 4.75 -16.09 12.96
C ALA A 129 3.58 -15.08 12.89
N TRP A 130 2.62 -15.18 13.82
CA TRP A 130 1.55 -14.20 13.95
C TRP A 130 2.05 -12.86 14.49
N LEU A 131 2.96 -12.88 15.47
CA LEU A 131 3.61 -11.68 15.99
C LEU A 131 4.44 -10.96 14.93
N GLU A 132 5.19 -11.68 14.10
CA GLU A 132 5.90 -11.07 12.95
C GLU A 132 4.93 -10.37 11.98
N LEU A 133 3.73 -10.93 11.77
CA LEU A 133 2.70 -10.31 10.93
C LEU A 133 2.07 -9.08 11.60
N ILE A 134 1.91 -9.08 12.92
CA ILE A 134 1.49 -7.90 13.69
C ILE A 134 2.54 -6.80 13.52
N GLU A 135 3.81 -7.10 13.73
CA GLU A 135 4.92 -6.14 13.60
C GLU A 135 4.99 -5.54 12.21
N ALA A 136 4.97 -6.38 11.18
CA ALA A 136 4.95 -5.92 9.79
C ALA A 136 3.71 -5.05 9.47
N THR A 137 2.59 -5.24 10.17
CA THR A 137 1.37 -4.43 10.00
C THR A 137 1.50 -3.07 10.66
N VAL A 138 2.09 -3.02 11.86
CA VAL A 138 2.38 -1.77 12.58
C VAL A 138 3.41 -0.94 11.82
N ASP A 139 4.52 -1.55 11.37
CA ASP A 139 5.54 -0.90 10.55
C ASP A 139 4.93 -0.28 9.29
N ARG A 140 4.05 -1.04 8.61
CA ARG A 140 3.34 -0.55 7.42
C ARG A 140 2.40 0.61 7.74
N ALA A 141 1.76 0.63 8.90
CA ALA A 141 0.95 1.77 9.33
C ALA A 141 1.83 3.00 9.57
N GLY A 142 3.02 2.80 10.17
CA GLY A 142 4.03 3.83 10.36
C GLY A 142 4.51 4.46 9.05
N ASP A 143 4.86 3.63 8.06
CA ASP A 143 5.25 4.08 6.72
C ASP A 143 4.16 4.93 6.06
N ARG A 144 2.89 4.49 6.17
CA ARG A 144 1.74 5.21 5.60
C ARG A 144 1.49 6.54 6.30
N TRP A 145 1.72 6.63 7.60
CA TRP A 145 1.69 7.91 8.32
C TRP A 145 2.84 8.82 7.90
N ALA A 146 4.08 8.32 7.83
CA ALA A 146 5.24 9.10 7.43
C ALA A 146 5.05 9.68 6.03
N TYR A 147 4.52 8.88 5.11
CA TYR A 147 4.10 9.30 3.78
C TYR A 147 3.05 10.42 3.86
N ALA A 148 1.93 10.20 4.57
CA ALA A 148 0.88 11.21 4.72
C ALA A 148 1.39 12.53 5.33
N ASN A 149 2.29 12.47 6.32
CA ASN A 149 2.92 13.61 6.97
C ASN A 149 3.82 14.39 6.00
N PHE A 150 4.64 13.70 5.19
CA PHE A 150 5.43 14.34 4.14
C PHE A 150 4.53 15.15 3.18
N HIS A 151 3.42 14.57 2.76
CA HIS A 151 2.47 15.23 1.87
C HIS A 151 1.73 16.39 2.53
N ALA A 152 1.34 16.27 3.80
CA ALA A 152 0.76 17.37 4.56
C ALA A 152 1.73 18.55 4.69
N ARG A 153 3.01 18.30 4.99
CA ARG A 153 4.05 19.34 5.05
C ARG A 153 4.25 20.01 3.69
N ARG A 154 4.22 19.25 2.60
CA ARG A 154 4.31 19.81 1.23
C ARG A 154 3.08 20.67 0.91
N ALA A 155 1.88 20.21 1.24
CA ALA A 155 0.63 20.95 1.05
C ALA A 155 0.62 22.29 1.79
N VAL A 156 1.10 22.32 3.04
CA VAL A 156 1.26 23.57 3.81
C VAL A 156 2.25 24.52 3.14
N LYS A 157 3.39 24.02 2.64
CA LYS A 157 4.37 24.86 1.93
C LYS A 157 3.81 25.44 0.64
N THR A 158 3.04 24.67 -0.11
CA THR A 158 2.48 25.11 -1.40
C THR A 158 1.12 25.82 -1.25
N GLN A 159 0.55 25.87 -0.05
CA GLN A 159 -0.79 26.39 0.25
C GLN A 159 -1.90 25.73 -0.60
N LYS A 160 -1.71 24.48 -1.01
CA LYS A 160 -2.67 23.70 -1.81
C LYS A 160 -3.21 22.55 -0.98
N ASN A 161 -4.54 22.40 -0.94
CA ASN A 161 -5.25 21.26 -0.33
C ASN A 161 -4.84 20.95 1.12
N VAL A 162 -4.42 21.99 1.84
CA VAL A 162 -3.90 21.91 3.21
C VAL A 162 -4.85 21.15 4.13
N ALA A 163 -6.15 21.49 4.10
CA ALA A 163 -7.16 20.86 4.96
C ALA A 163 -7.28 19.35 4.71
N ALA A 164 -7.33 18.92 3.44
CA ALA A 164 -7.47 17.50 3.09
C ALA A 164 -6.19 16.72 3.43
N ALA A 165 -5.02 17.29 3.19
CA ALA A 165 -3.75 16.65 3.49
C ALA A 165 -3.52 16.51 5.01
N LEU A 166 -3.87 17.53 5.80
CA LEU A 166 -3.82 17.47 7.26
C LEU A 166 -4.83 16.48 7.84
N ALA A 167 -6.03 16.40 7.28
CA ALA A 167 -7.03 15.42 7.69
C ALA A 167 -6.55 13.98 7.43
N LEU A 168 -5.99 13.72 6.25
CA LEU A 168 -5.43 12.42 5.89
C LEU A 168 -4.25 12.05 6.79
N MET A 169 -3.32 12.97 7.04
CA MET A 169 -2.21 12.78 7.99
C MET A 169 -2.72 12.40 9.39
N ARG A 170 -3.76 13.09 9.88
CA ARG A 170 -4.35 12.80 11.19
C ARG A 170 -4.97 11.41 11.25
N VAL A 171 -5.72 11.01 10.22
CA VAL A 171 -6.32 9.67 10.15
C VAL A 171 -5.23 8.59 10.09
N ALA A 172 -4.16 8.82 9.30
CA ALA A 172 -3.04 7.88 9.23
C ALA A 172 -2.29 7.76 10.57
N TRP A 173 -2.09 8.89 11.27
CA TRP A 173 -1.49 8.90 12.62
C TRP A 173 -2.32 8.09 13.61
N ASN A 174 -3.63 8.33 13.67
CA ASN A 174 -4.51 7.62 14.59
C ASN A 174 -4.47 6.12 14.32
N ASN A 175 -4.54 5.70 13.04
CA ASN A 175 -4.47 4.28 12.70
C ASN A 175 -3.15 3.63 13.13
N TYR A 176 -2.01 4.30 12.91
CA TYR A 176 -0.70 3.81 13.37
C TYR A 176 -0.65 3.70 14.90
N TRP A 177 -1.11 4.73 15.60
CA TRP A 177 -1.09 4.77 17.05
C TRP A 177 -1.97 3.67 17.66
N ASP A 178 -3.21 3.54 17.19
CA ASP A 178 -4.16 2.52 17.67
C ASP A 178 -3.60 1.10 17.49
N LEU A 179 -3.02 0.80 16.31
CA LEU A 179 -2.40 -0.49 16.04
C LEU A 179 -1.16 -0.75 16.89
N SER A 180 -0.38 0.30 17.20
CA SER A 180 0.80 0.18 18.06
C SER A 180 0.41 -0.15 19.51
N CYS A 181 -0.64 0.51 20.03
CA CYS A 181 -1.20 0.22 21.34
C CYS A 181 -1.80 -1.20 21.40
N GLU A 182 -2.56 -1.59 20.38
CA GLU A 182 -3.15 -2.94 20.30
C GLU A 182 -2.06 -4.02 20.24
N ALA A 183 -1.01 -3.82 19.44
CA ALA A 183 0.13 -4.74 19.37
C ALA A 183 0.88 -4.84 20.71
N ALA A 184 1.05 -3.73 21.43
CA ALA A 184 1.68 -3.74 22.75
C ALA A 184 0.87 -4.57 23.76
N HIS A 185 -0.46 -4.36 23.81
CA HIS A 185 -1.34 -5.16 24.68
C HIS A 185 -1.29 -6.66 24.34
N ILE A 186 -1.19 -7.04 23.06
CA ILE A 186 -1.06 -8.43 22.65
C ILE A 186 0.26 -9.04 23.15
N ARG A 187 1.38 -8.31 23.04
CA ARG A 187 2.68 -8.78 23.56
C ARG A 187 2.66 -8.98 25.07
N GLU A 188 2.08 -8.04 25.79
CA GLU A 188 1.88 -8.12 27.24
C GLU A 188 1.03 -9.33 27.63
N ALA A 189 -0.10 -9.55 26.94
CA ALA A 189 -1.00 -10.67 27.21
C ALA A 189 -0.36 -12.04 26.94
N LEU A 190 0.62 -12.11 26.03
CA LEU A 190 1.38 -13.33 25.73
C LEU A 190 2.58 -13.55 26.67
N ASN A 191 2.75 -12.72 27.71
CA ASN A 191 3.92 -12.71 28.60
C ASN A 191 5.26 -12.56 27.85
N LEU A 192 5.24 -11.93 26.68
CA LEU A 192 6.44 -11.56 25.93
C LEU A 192 6.82 -10.14 26.36
N SER A 193 7.37 -10.02 27.58
CA SER A 193 8.16 -8.83 27.94
C SER A 193 9.46 -8.81 27.12
N PRO A 194 10.00 -7.61 26.81
CA PRO A 194 11.14 -7.43 25.90
C PRO A 194 12.40 -8.20 26.25
#